data_AF-A0A9X2WP13-F1
#
_entry.id   AF-A0A9X2WP13-F1
#
_cell.length_a   1.000
_cell.length_b   1.000
_cell.length_c   1.000
_cell.angle_alpha   90.00
_cell.angle_beta   90.00
_cell.angle_gamma   90.00
#
_symmetry.space_group_name_H-M   'P 1'
#
loop_
_entity.id
_entity.type
_entity.pdbx_description
1 polymer ?
#
loop_
_entity_poly.entity_id
_entity_poly.type
_entity_poly.pdbx_seq_one_letter_code
_entity_poly.pdbx_strand_id
1 'polypeptide(L)' 'MESTNVKYPPLQLIQTWVWMMIESGNPELQDKGRNNLILAFGTLAKANQYLSENSK' A
#
# COMPACT_ATOMS: atom_id res chain seq x y z
N MET A 1 26.20 0.55 -7.55
CA MET A 1 25.04 1.24 -6.94
C MET A 1 23.81 0.55 -7.51
N GLU A 2 23.24 -0.41 -6.78
CA GLU A 2 22.05 -1.14 -7.26
C GLU A 2 20.86 -0.18 -7.19
N SER A 3 20.52 0.40 -8.34
CA SER A 3 19.24 1.04 -8.56
C SER A 3 18.18 -0.06 -8.54
N THR A 4 17.78 -0.52 -7.35
CA THR A 4 16.67 -1.46 -7.21
C THR A 4 15.45 -0.77 -7.81
N ASN A 5 15.08 -1.20 -9.01
CA ASN A 5 13.90 -0.73 -9.72
C ASN A 5 12.70 -1.25 -8.93
N VAL A 6 12.31 -0.53 -7.87
CA VAL A 6 11.22 -0.93 -6.99
C VAL A 6 9.95 -0.91 -7.83
N LYS A 7 9.55 -2.10 -8.29
CA LYS A 7 8.28 -2.29 -8.98
C LYS A 7 7.18 -2.28 -7.94
N TYR A 8 6.50 -1.15 -7.82
CA TYR A 8 5.31 -1.06 -7.02
C TYR A 8 4.16 -1.87 -7.66
N PRO A 9 3.23 -2.39 -6.85
CA PRO A 9 2.01 -3.00 -7.36
C PRO A 9 1.15 -2.00 -8.13
N PRO A 10 0.20 -2.46 -8.96
CA PRO A 10 -0.75 -1.56 -9.64
C PRO A 10 -1.51 -0.67 -8.64
N LEU A 11 -1.77 0.58 -9.02
CA LEU A 11 -2.46 1.57 -8.16
C LEU A 11 -3.78 1.04 -7.58
N GLN A 12 -4.57 0.35 -8.40
CA GLN A 12 -5.86 -0.19 -8.00
C GLN A 12 -5.76 -1.28 -6.91
N LEU A 13 -4.68 -2.06 -6.93
CA LEU A 13 -4.40 -3.05 -5.89
C LEU A 13 -3.99 -2.37 -4.58
N ILE A 14 -3.20 -1.31 -4.66
CA ILE A 14 -2.81 -0.50 -3.49
C ILE A 14 -4.06 0.15 -2.87
N GLN A 15 -4.94 0.73 -3.69
CA GLN A 15 -6.23 1.28 -3.24
C GLN A 15 -7.10 0.23 -2.56
N THR A 16 -7.11 -1.01 -3.07
CA THR A 16 -7.81 -2.13 -2.44
C THR A 16 -7.25 -2.42 -1.05
N TRP A 17 -5.94 -2.41 -0.87
CA TRP A 17 -5.32 -2.61 0.45
C TRP A 17 -5.61 -1.47 1.43
N VAL A 18 -5.71 -0.23 0.94
CA VAL A 18 -6.16 0.91 1.75
C VAL A 18 -7.61 0.72 2.19
N TRP A 19 -8.50 0.35 1.27
CA TRP A 19 -9.89 0.02 1.60
C TRP A 19 -9.98 -1.13 2.62
N MET A 20 -9.17 -2.18 2.45
CA MET A 20 -9.09 -3.28 3.41
C MET A 20 -8.71 -2.78 4.81
N MET A 21 -7.73 -1.88 4.90
CA MET A 21 -7.21 -1.33 6.16
C MET A 21 -8.18 -0.40 6.87
N ILE A 22 -8.95 0.41 6.14
CA ILE A 22 -9.74 1.52 6.73
C ILE A 22 -11.24 1.22 6.71
N GLU A 23 -11.76 0.68 5.61
CA GLU A 23 -13.19 0.63 5.31
C GLU A 23 -13.82 -0.76 5.49
N SER A 24 -13.03 -1.83 5.49
CA SER A 24 -13.58 -3.20 5.42
C SER A 24 -14.39 -3.64 6.64
N GLY A 25 -14.18 -3.02 7.81
CA GLY A 25 -14.78 -3.43 9.08
C GLY A 25 -14.40 -4.84 9.56
N ASN A 26 -13.53 -5.54 8.84
CA ASN A 26 -13.10 -6.91 9.14
C ASN A 26 -11.66 -6.90 9.65
N PRO A 27 -11.38 -7.30 10.91
CA PRO A 27 -10.04 -7.24 11.50
C PRO A 27 -8.97 -7.99 10.68
N GLU A 28 -9.30 -9.16 10.13
CA GLU A 28 -8.36 -9.94 9.32
C GLU A 28 -8.00 -9.24 8.00
N LEU A 29 -8.98 -8.60 7.37
CA LEU A 29 -8.73 -7.79 6.17
C LEU A 29 -7.93 -6.54 6.50
N GLN A 30 -8.19 -5.92 7.65
CA GLN A 30 -7.44 -4.73 8.09
C GLN A 30 -5.95 -5.05 8.27
N ASP A 31 -5.64 -6.12 8.99
CA ASP A 31 -4.25 -6.57 9.17
C ASP A 31 -3.60 -6.98 7.86
N LYS A 32 -4.34 -7.67 6.98
CA LYS A 32 -3.84 -8.05 5.66
C LYS A 32 -3.54 -6.84 4.77
N GLY A 33 -4.42 -5.83 4.76
CA GLY A 33 -4.23 -4.59 4.02
C GLY A 33 -2.99 -3.84 4.50
N ARG A 34 -2.85 -3.68 5.82
CA ARG A 34 -1.67 -3.09 6.45
C ARG A 34 -0.37 -3.83 6.09
N ASN A 35 -0.37 -5.16 6.20
CA ASN A 35 0.80 -5.98 5.92
C ASN A 35 1.23 -5.87 4.45
N ASN A 36 0.28 -5.88 3.51
CA ASN A 36 0.60 -5.71 2.09
C ASN A 36 1.24 -4.34 1.81
N LEU A 37 0.73 -3.27 2.43
CA LEU A 37 1.31 -1.92 2.30
C LEU A 37 2.73 -1.86 2.90
N ILE A 38 2.97 -2.48 4.04
CA ILE A 38 4.31 -2.53 4.65
C ILE A 38 5.27 -3.37 3.80
N LEU A 39 4.85 -4.52 3.28
CA LEU A 39 5.70 -5.37 2.45
C LEU A 39 6.09 -4.69 1.13
N ALA A 40 5.15 -3.95 0.50
CA ALA A 40 5.40 -3.28 -0.77
C ALA A 40 6.20 -1.98 -0.63
N PHE A 41 6.01 -1.21 0.46
CA PHE A 41 6.57 0.14 0.60
C PHE A 41 7.56 0.29 1.76
N GLY A 42 7.73 -0.75 2.58
CA GLY A 42 8.53 -0.75 3.82
C GLY A 42 7.84 -0.04 5.00
N THR A 43 7.08 1.02 4.75
CA THR A 43 6.33 1.77 5.78
C THR A 43 5.02 2.31 5.22
N LEU A 44 4.03 2.52 6.10
CA LEU A 44 2.77 3.17 5.71
C LEU A 44 2.99 4.62 5.24
N ALA A 45 3.96 5.34 5.81
CA ALA A 45 4.30 6.70 5.39
C ALA A 45 4.75 6.76 3.92
N LYS A 46 5.61 5.81 3.50
CA LYS A 46 6.03 5.68 2.09
C LYS A 46 4.88 5.29 1.16
N ALA A 47 3.98 4.39 1.61
CA ALA A 47 2.78 4.05 0.85
C ALA A 47 1.87 5.28 0.64
N ASN A 48 1.67 6.09 1.69
CA ASN A 48 0.90 7.32 1.62
C ASN A 48 1.53 8.38 0.70
N GLN A 49 2.86 8.51 0.75
CA GLN A 49 3.60 9.39 -0.16
C GLN A 49 3.38 8.97 -1.62
N TYR A 50 3.56 7.69 -1.94
CA TYR A 50 3.33 7.16 -3.29
C TYR A 50 1.91 7.42 -3.79
N LEU A 51 0.89 7.16 -2.95
CA LEU A 51 -0.50 7.43 -3.29
C LEU A 51 -0.75 8.92 -3.55
N SER A 52 -0.16 9.80 -2.75
CA SER A 52 -0.29 11.25 -2.93
C SER A 52 0.33 11.74 -4.24
N GLU A 53 1.44 11.13 -4.67
CA GLU A 53 2.12 11.45 -5.93
C GLU A 53 1.37 10.91 -7.17
N ASN A 54 0.59 9.83 -7.02
CA ASN A 54 -0.08 9.12 -8.13
C ASN A 54 -1.61 9.29 -8.17
N SER A 55 -2.20 10.12 -7.30
CA SER A 55 -3.66 10.38 -7.27
C SER A 55 -4.07 11.63 -8.07
N LYS A 56 -3.32 11.97 -9.14
CA LYS A 56 -3.61 13.11 -10.03
C LYS A 56 -4.09 12.64 -11.40
#